data_AF-A0A1X6P162-F1
#
_entry.id   AF-A0A1X6P162-F1
#
_cell.length_a   1.000
_cell.length_b   1.000
_cell.length_c   1.000
_cell.angle_alpha   90.00
_cell.angle_beta   90.00
_cell.angle_gamma   90.00
#
_symmetry.space_group_name_H-M   'P 1'
#
loop_
_entity.id
_entity.type
_entity.pdbx_description
1 polymer ?
#
loop_
_entity_poly.entity_id
_entity_poly.type
_entity_poly.pdbx_seq_one_letter_code
_entity_poly.pdbx_strand_id
1 'polypeptide(L)'
;MAVAPVASPATEIGAVRDADTTSSASPAQTLVMVYGTLKKGFPNSPLLRKATYLGECRTVGTYPLVVGGDWFSPYLLAAPGHGHRVVGEMYAVCPIVLAALDKLENVGVNYTRKAIDVVGPKKEVMLVQTYFKANFSVELARAEYLTEYKDRRYVPRTERALYTIPPGLAAARRAAGGGICDGDRVAGVGKAVAVGGIM
;
A
#
# COMPACT_ATOMS: atom_id res chain seq x y z
N MET A 1 35.17 87.33 -12.70
CA MET A 1 33.94 86.93 -11.97
C MET A 1 33.27 85.87 -12.82
N ALA A 2 32.86 84.68 -12.40
CA ALA A 2 32.91 83.95 -11.14
C ALA A 2 32.52 82.49 -11.51
N VAL A 3 33.29 81.52 -10.99
CA VAL A 3 32.92 80.18 -10.49
C VAL A 3 31.99 79.24 -11.31
N ALA A 4 32.49 78.02 -11.56
CA ALA A 4 31.79 76.83 -12.10
C ALA A 4 30.69 76.26 -11.14
N PRO A 5 29.89 75.23 -11.51
CA PRO A 5 30.41 73.86 -11.35
C PRO A 5 29.90 72.80 -12.35
N VAL A 6 30.59 71.67 -12.19
CA VAL A 6 30.54 70.33 -12.78
C VAL A 6 29.19 69.59 -12.68
N ALA A 7 28.91 68.72 -13.66
CA ALA A 7 28.36 67.38 -13.45
C ALA A 7 28.61 66.49 -14.68
N SER A 8 29.29 65.37 -14.43
CA SER A 8 29.64 64.30 -15.38
C SER A 8 28.55 63.19 -15.39
N PRO A 9 28.65 62.17 -16.27
CA PRO A 9 27.52 61.39 -16.79
C PRO A 9 27.19 60.14 -15.96
N ALA A 10 25.98 59.62 -16.14
CA ALA A 10 25.59 58.30 -15.63
C ALA A 10 25.07 57.39 -16.76
N THR A 11 25.99 56.52 -17.17
CA THR A 11 25.88 55.18 -17.75
C THR A 11 24.49 54.53 -17.79
N GLU A 12 24.07 54.15 -18.99
CA GLU A 12 22.98 53.22 -19.26
C GLU A 12 23.50 51.78 -19.11
N ILE A 13 23.03 51.06 -18.08
CA ILE A 13 23.32 49.63 -17.87
C ILE A 13 22.23 48.78 -18.50
N GLY A 14 22.65 47.87 -19.38
CA GLY A 14 21.79 46.95 -20.11
C GLY A 14 20.94 46.08 -19.19
N ALA A 15 19.65 46.01 -19.50
CA ALA A 15 18.73 45.07 -18.89
C ALA A 15 19.11 43.63 -19.27
N VAL A 16 19.68 42.92 -18.30
CA VAL A 16 19.82 41.46 -18.33
C VAL A 16 18.43 40.83 -18.34
N ARG A 17 18.24 39.90 -19.28
CA ARG A 17 17.04 39.10 -19.44
C ARG A 17 17.11 37.90 -18.50
N ASP A 18 16.44 37.98 -17.36
CA ASP A 18 16.12 36.80 -16.57
C ASP A 18 14.75 36.28 -16.99
N ALA A 19 14.74 35.41 -18.01
CA ALA A 19 13.62 34.53 -18.26
C ALA A 19 13.72 33.35 -17.29
N ASP A 20 13.28 33.57 -16.05
CA ASP A 20 13.02 32.52 -15.09
C ASP A 20 11.91 31.60 -15.66
N THR A 21 12.34 30.48 -16.23
CA THR A 21 11.44 29.40 -16.61
C THR A 21 11.09 28.64 -15.34
N THR A 22 10.13 29.16 -14.57
CA THR A 22 9.53 28.41 -13.47
C THR A 22 8.67 27.29 -14.07
N SER A 23 9.29 26.13 -14.30
CA SER A 23 8.60 24.89 -14.62
C SER A 23 7.68 24.54 -13.44
N SER A 24 6.37 24.65 -13.64
CA SER A 24 5.36 24.23 -12.67
C SER A 24 5.36 22.70 -12.54
N ALA A 25 6.31 22.19 -11.76
CA ALA A 25 6.40 20.77 -11.43
C ALA A 25 5.10 20.33 -10.74
N SER A 26 4.27 19.58 -11.47
CA SER A 26 3.13 18.89 -10.87
C SER A 26 3.64 18.01 -9.73
N PRO A 27 3.00 18.00 -8.56
CA PRO A 27 3.51 17.27 -7.40
C PRO A 27 3.68 15.80 -7.75
N ALA A 28 4.84 15.23 -7.43
CA ALA A 28 5.18 13.85 -7.72
C ALA A 28 4.08 12.89 -7.21
N GLN A 29 3.46 12.18 -8.13
CA GLN A 29 2.43 11.20 -7.84
C GLN A 29 3.07 9.84 -7.54
N THR A 30 2.56 9.14 -6.53
CA THR A 30 2.94 7.76 -6.24
C THR A 30 1.89 6.82 -6.81
N LEU A 31 2.32 5.74 -7.47
CA LEU A 31 1.41 4.68 -7.88
C LEU A 31 1.19 3.71 -6.74
N VAL A 32 -0.07 3.44 -6.41
CA VAL A 32 -0.47 2.53 -5.34
C VAL A 32 -1.42 1.47 -5.88
N MET A 33 -1.16 0.21 -5.55
CA MET A 33 -2.11 -0.89 -5.69
C MET A 33 -2.86 -1.13 -4.38
N VAL A 34 -4.19 -1.11 -4.44
CA VAL A 34 -5.06 -1.54 -3.34
C VAL A 34 -5.79 -2.84 -3.70
N TYR A 35 -5.87 -3.76 -2.75
CA TYR A 35 -6.44 -5.10 -2.97
C TYR A 35 -7.61 -5.43 -2.03
N GLY A 36 -7.91 -4.55 -1.07
CA GLY A 36 -8.83 -4.82 0.04
C GLY A 36 -9.87 -3.72 0.22
N THR A 37 -10.05 -3.27 1.46
CA THR A 37 -11.14 -2.35 1.88
C THR A 37 -11.07 -0.95 1.26
N LEU A 38 -9.96 -0.62 0.60
CA LEU A 38 -9.76 0.63 -0.12
C LEU A 38 -10.30 0.59 -1.57
N LYS A 39 -10.61 -0.60 -2.11
CA LYS A 39 -11.21 -0.75 -3.45
C LYS A 39 -12.54 0.00 -3.56
N LYS A 40 -12.98 0.33 -4.78
CA LYS A 40 -14.28 0.99 -5.01
C LYS A 40 -15.42 0.17 -4.42
N GLY A 41 -16.34 0.87 -3.76
CA GLY A 41 -17.52 0.25 -3.13
C GLY A 41 -17.20 -0.51 -1.84
N PHE A 42 -16.01 -0.35 -1.26
CA PHE A 42 -15.66 -0.83 0.08
C PHE A 42 -15.53 0.32 1.08
N PRO A 43 -15.65 0.05 2.40
CA PRO A 43 -15.83 1.11 3.40
C PRO A 43 -14.70 2.16 3.48
N ASN A 44 -13.46 1.82 3.15
CA ASN A 44 -12.33 2.75 3.22
C ASN A 44 -12.06 3.51 1.90
N SER A 45 -12.82 3.24 0.83
CA SER A 45 -12.65 3.90 -0.47
C SER A 45 -12.74 5.45 -0.44
N PRO A 46 -13.49 6.11 0.48
CA PRO A 46 -13.53 7.57 0.56
C PRO A 46 -12.16 8.25 0.77
N LEU A 47 -11.16 7.53 1.28
CA LEU A 47 -9.78 8.04 1.40
C LEU A 47 -9.10 8.25 0.04
N LEU A 48 -9.53 7.51 -0.98
CA LEU A 48 -9.01 7.61 -2.35
C LEU A 48 -9.81 8.60 -3.21
N ARG A 49 -10.76 9.36 -2.64
CA ARG A 49 -11.60 10.31 -3.41
C ARG A 49 -10.80 11.37 -4.18
N LYS A 50 -9.63 11.75 -3.67
CA LYS A 50 -8.72 12.72 -4.30
C LYS A 50 -7.61 12.05 -5.14
N ALA A 51 -7.63 10.73 -5.27
CA ALA A 51 -6.70 9.97 -6.09
C ALA A 51 -7.24 9.78 -7.51
N THR A 52 -6.35 9.61 -8.47
CA THR A 52 -6.72 9.29 -9.84
C THR A 52 -6.76 7.78 -10.00
N TYR A 53 -7.95 7.23 -10.26
CA TYR A 53 -8.11 5.80 -10.59
C TYR A 53 -7.54 5.52 -11.98
N LEU A 54 -6.65 4.56 -12.08
CA LEU A 54 -5.98 4.20 -13.33
C LEU A 54 -6.57 2.92 -13.97
N GLY A 55 -7.17 2.04 -13.17
CA GLY A 55 -7.80 0.81 -13.64
C GLY A 55 -7.56 -0.38 -12.71
N GLU A 56 -8.03 -1.55 -13.13
CA GLU A 56 -7.69 -2.82 -12.47
C GLU A 56 -6.25 -3.23 -12.75
N CYS A 57 -5.62 -3.87 -11.78
CA CYS A 57 -4.28 -4.42 -11.92
C CYS A 57 -4.16 -5.77 -11.22
N ARG A 58 -3.08 -6.49 -11.51
CA ARG A 58 -2.81 -7.80 -10.92
C ARG A 58 -1.35 -7.94 -10.55
N THR A 59 -1.03 -8.51 -9.39
CA THR A 59 0.39 -8.76 -9.04
C THR A 59 1.07 -9.68 -10.05
N VAL A 60 2.33 -9.40 -10.37
CA VAL A 60 3.17 -10.30 -11.19
C VAL A 60 3.53 -11.54 -10.37
N GLY A 61 4.02 -11.31 -9.15
CA GLY A 61 4.29 -12.35 -8.17
C GLY A 61 3.01 -12.93 -7.56
N THR A 62 3.11 -14.13 -7.00
CA THR A 62 2.04 -14.71 -6.18
C THR A 62 2.24 -14.32 -4.72
N TYR A 63 1.13 -13.99 -4.06
CA TYR A 63 1.08 -13.66 -2.64
C TYR A 63 -0.17 -14.29 -2.00
N PRO A 64 -0.10 -14.69 -0.71
CA PRO A 64 -1.28 -15.03 0.05
C PRO A 64 -2.10 -13.77 0.35
N LEU A 65 -3.32 -13.72 -0.17
CA LEU A 65 -4.36 -12.77 0.28
C LEU A 65 -5.37 -13.55 1.11
N VAL A 66 -5.55 -13.17 2.37
CA VAL A 66 -6.46 -13.87 3.29
C VAL A 66 -7.42 -12.89 3.95
N VAL A 67 -8.54 -13.40 4.45
CA VAL A 67 -9.44 -12.64 5.33
C VAL A 67 -9.28 -13.19 6.74
N GLY A 68 -9.03 -12.32 7.71
CA GLY A 68 -8.82 -12.77 9.09
C GLY A 68 -9.10 -11.74 10.17
N GLY A 69 -8.93 -12.21 11.41
CA GLY A 69 -9.25 -11.47 12.63
C GLY A 69 -10.75 -11.30 12.85
N ASP A 70 -11.11 -10.77 14.01
CA ASP A 70 -12.51 -10.61 14.43
C ASP A 70 -13.30 -9.58 13.59
N TRP A 71 -12.61 -8.89 12.69
CA TRP A 71 -13.12 -7.79 11.89
C TRP A 71 -13.06 -8.06 10.37
N PHE A 72 -12.85 -9.31 9.98
CA PHE A 72 -12.83 -9.76 8.57
C PHE A 72 -11.94 -8.89 7.67
N SER A 73 -10.74 -8.56 8.17
CA SER A 73 -9.83 -7.65 7.48
C SER A 73 -9.04 -8.41 6.40
N PRO A 74 -8.88 -7.84 5.20
CA PRO A 74 -8.02 -8.43 4.17
C PRO A 74 -6.55 -8.22 4.52
N TYR A 75 -5.76 -9.28 4.43
CA TYR A 75 -4.32 -9.25 4.68
C TYR A 75 -3.57 -9.81 3.48
N LEU A 76 -2.72 -8.99 2.86
CA LEU A 76 -1.71 -9.48 1.93
C LEU A 76 -0.45 -9.84 2.71
N LEU A 77 -0.06 -11.11 2.68
CA LEU A 77 1.08 -11.61 3.45
C LEU A 77 2.36 -11.50 2.61
N ALA A 78 3.46 -11.08 3.25
CA ALA A 78 4.76 -10.92 2.60
C ALA A 78 5.47 -12.28 2.40
N ALA A 79 4.80 -13.24 1.77
CA ALA A 79 5.30 -14.57 1.43
C ALA A 79 5.28 -14.76 -0.10
N PRO A 80 6.20 -14.12 -0.85
CA PRO A 80 6.24 -14.23 -2.30
C PRO A 80 6.38 -15.69 -2.75
N GLY A 81 5.78 -16.03 -3.89
CA GLY A 81 5.80 -17.38 -4.44
C GLY A 81 4.67 -18.27 -3.90
N HIS A 82 3.95 -17.86 -2.86
CA HIS A 82 2.82 -18.58 -2.29
C HIS A 82 1.50 -17.89 -2.66
N GLY A 83 0.38 -18.63 -2.61
CA GLY A 83 -0.93 -18.08 -2.94
C GLY A 83 -1.10 -17.80 -4.42
N HIS A 84 -1.65 -16.63 -4.74
CA HIS A 84 -2.11 -16.32 -6.09
C HIS A 84 -1.62 -14.96 -6.56
N ARG A 85 -1.71 -14.74 -7.87
CA ARG A 85 -1.60 -13.39 -8.42
C ARG A 85 -2.87 -12.63 -8.08
N VAL A 86 -2.74 -11.66 -7.18
CA VAL A 86 -3.85 -10.94 -6.53
C VAL A 86 -4.37 -9.85 -7.44
N VAL A 87 -5.69 -9.77 -7.60
CA VAL A 87 -6.39 -8.71 -8.32
C VAL A 87 -6.65 -7.52 -7.40
N GLY A 88 -6.37 -6.33 -7.90
CA GLY A 88 -6.58 -5.07 -7.18
C GLY A 88 -6.90 -3.92 -8.12
N GLU A 89 -6.85 -2.72 -7.56
CA GLU A 89 -7.08 -1.46 -8.25
C GLU A 89 -5.84 -0.57 -8.13
N MET A 90 -5.49 0.10 -9.22
CA MET A 90 -4.34 0.99 -9.29
C MET A 90 -4.77 2.46 -9.24
N TYR A 91 -4.06 3.24 -8.44
CA TYR A 91 -4.31 4.67 -8.25
C TYR A 91 -3.00 5.46 -8.35
N ALA A 92 -3.05 6.64 -8.95
CA ALA A 92 -2.06 7.69 -8.72
C ALA A 92 -2.52 8.55 -7.54
N VAL A 93 -1.65 8.67 -6.53
CA VAL A 93 -1.93 9.40 -5.29
C VAL A 93 -0.91 10.51 -5.08
N CYS A 94 -1.38 11.67 -4.61
CA CYS A 94 -0.49 12.73 -4.15
C CYS A 94 0.06 12.40 -2.74
N PRO A 95 1.12 13.08 -2.28
CA PRO A 95 1.74 12.81 -0.98
C PRO A 95 0.77 12.90 0.21
N ILE A 96 -0.22 13.79 0.15
CA ILE A 96 -1.23 13.95 1.22
C ILE A 96 -2.12 12.70 1.31
N VAL A 97 -2.58 12.18 0.18
CA VAL A 97 -3.39 10.96 0.14
C VAL A 97 -2.55 9.77 0.60
N LEU A 98 -1.31 9.68 0.15
CA LEU A 98 -0.38 8.61 0.55
C LEU A 98 -0.17 8.58 2.07
N ALA A 99 0.04 9.73 2.71
CA ALA A 99 0.18 9.82 4.16
C ALA A 99 -1.11 9.43 4.92
N ALA A 100 -2.29 9.74 4.36
CA ALA A 100 -3.57 9.32 4.94
C ALA A 100 -3.74 7.79 4.88
N LEU A 101 -3.30 7.15 3.79
CA LEU A 101 -3.28 5.69 3.67
C LEU A 101 -2.32 5.06 4.69
N ASP A 102 -1.11 5.60 4.84
CA ASP A 102 -0.14 5.12 5.83
C ASP A 102 -0.69 5.18 7.26
N LYS A 103 -1.40 6.26 7.57
CA LYS A 103 -2.05 6.44 8.88
C LYS A 103 -3.18 5.42 9.10
N LEU A 104 -4.02 5.17 8.09
CA LEU A 104 -5.08 4.15 8.19
C LEU A 104 -4.48 2.77 8.44
N GLU A 105 -3.44 2.41 7.68
CA GLU A 105 -2.81 1.10 7.75
C GLU A 105 -1.86 0.97 8.94
N ASN A 106 -1.59 2.05 9.68
CA ASN A 106 -0.64 2.08 10.80
C ASN A 106 0.71 1.46 10.40
N VAL A 107 1.30 2.03 9.35
CA VAL A 107 2.58 1.57 8.77
C VAL A 107 3.68 1.58 9.82
N GLY A 108 4.47 0.50 9.85
CA GLY A 108 5.50 0.27 10.87
C GLY A 108 5.02 -0.56 12.06
N VAL A 109 3.71 -0.76 12.20
CA VAL A 109 3.11 -1.60 13.25
C VAL A 109 2.25 -2.71 12.67
N ASN A 110 1.19 -2.35 11.93
CA ASN A 110 0.25 -3.34 11.40
C ASN A 110 0.65 -3.82 10.01
N TYR A 111 1.09 -2.88 9.17
CA TYR A 111 1.50 -3.12 7.79
C TYR A 111 2.85 -2.48 7.49
N THR A 112 3.47 -2.97 6.41
CA THR A 112 4.65 -2.36 5.78
C THR A 112 4.31 -2.03 4.34
N ARG A 113 4.64 -0.83 3.88
CA ARG A 113 4.51 -0.46 2.47
C ARG A 113 5.73 -0.92 1.70
N LYS A 114 5.54 -1.60 0.58
CA LYS A 114 6.62 -2.10 -0.29
C LYS A 114 6.28 -1.86 -1.76
N ALA A 115 7.31 -1.64 -2.57
CA ALA A 115 7.20 -1.61 -4.01
C ALA A 115 7.14 -3.03 -4.58
N ILE A 116 6.20 -3.30 -5.50
CA ILE A 116 6.06 -4.58 -6.20
C ILE A 116 5.69 -4.35 -7.67
N ASP A 117 5.97 -5.36 -8.50
CA ASP A 117 5.54 -5.36 -9.89
C ASP A 117 4.09 -5.85 -10.03
N VAL A 118 3.32 -5.10 -10.82
CA VAL A 118 1.95 -5.44 -11.19
C VAL A 118 1.77 -5.35 -12.71
N VAL A 119 0.89 -6.18 -13.25
CA VAL A 119 0.33 -6.02 -14.59
C VAL A 119 -0.80 -5.00 -14.49
N GLY A 120 -0.62 -3.85 -15.14
CA GLY A 120 -1.55 -2.74 -15.17
C GLY A 120 -2.70 -2.90 -16.19
N PRO A 121 -3.56 -1.88 -16.30
CA PRO A 121 -4.77 -1.91 -17.13
C PRO A 121 -4.49 -2.06 -18.63
N LYS A 122 -3.34 -1.59 -19.11
CA LYS A 122 -2.90 -1.71 -20.52
C LYS A 122 -1.99 -2.93 -20.73
N LYS A 123 -1.99 -3.88 -19.79
CA LYS A 123 -1.15 -5.10 -19.78
C LYS A 123 0.36 -4.81 -19.70
N GLU A 124 0.72 -3.63 -19.21
CA GLU A 124 2.08 -3.19 -18.93
C GLU A 124 2.53 -3.65 -17.54
N VAL A 125 3.82 -3.90 -17.35
CA VAL A 125 4.37 -4.13 -16.00
C VAL A 125 4.76 -2.79 -15.39
N MET A 126 4.27 -2.51 -14.18
CA MET A 126 4.56 -1.27 -13.45
C MET A 126 5.01 -1.59 -12.02
N LEU A 127 5.98 -0.81 -11.55
CA LEU A 127 6.37 -0.80 -10.15
C LEU A 127 5.41 0.10 -9.36
N VAL A 128 4.71 -0.46 -8.38
CA VAL A 128 3.71 0.25 -7.57
C VAL A 128 3.90 -0.05 -6.09
N GLN A 129 3.49 0.87 -5.22
CA GLN A 129 3.47 0.65 -3.79
C GLN A 129 2.23 -0.17 -3.38
N THR A 130 2.39 -1.10 -2.45
CA THR A 130 1.25 -1.78 -1.79
C THR A 130 1.57 -2.06 -0.32
N TYR A 131 0.56 -2.48 0.44
CA TYR A 131 0.66 -2.72 1.88
C TYR A 131 0.69 -4.21 2.18
N PHE A 132 1.69 -4.67 2.91
CA PHE A 132 1.80 -6.05 3.39
C PHE A 132 1.59 -6.10 4.90
N LYS A 133 0.94 -7.14 5.41
CA LYS A 133 0.81 -7.36 6.85
C LYS A 133 2.21 -7.57 7.45
N ALA A 134 2.59 -6.72 8.41
CA ALA A 134 3.95 -6.70 8.97
C ALA A 134 4.29 -7.95 9.79
N ASN A 135 3.28 -8.49 10.49
CA ASN A 135 3.37 -9.68 11.34
C ASN A 135 2.08 -10.49 11.19
N PHE A 136 2.15 -11.77 10.84
CA PHE A 136 0.98 -12.64 10.69
C PHE A 136 1.19 -13.97 11.40
N SER A 137 0.11 -14.53 11.94
CA SER A 137 0.13 -15.82 12.64
C SER A 137 0.19 -17.00 11.66
N VAL A 138 0.54 -18.18 12.17
CA VAL A 138 0.48 -19.44 11.41
C VAL A 138 -0.94 -19.73 10.92
N GLU A 139 -1.97 -19.34 11.70
CA GLU A 139 -3.37 -19.44 11.30
C GLU A 139 -3.64 -18.66 9.99
N LEU A 140 -3.20 -17.40 9.91
CA LEU A 140 -3.32 -16.60 8.68
C LEU A 140 -2.51 -17.21 7.53
N ALA A 141 -1.34 -17.79 7.83
CA ALA A 141 -0.52 -18.44 6.81
C ALA A 141 -1.15 -19.72 6.24
N ARG A 142 -2.07 -20.37 6.96
CA ARG A 142 -2.75 -21.60 6.54
C ARG A 142 -4.19 -21.40 6.07
N ALA A 143 -4.70 -20.16 6.15
CA ALA A 143 -6.03 -19.81 5.67
C ALA A 143 -6.13 -20.00 4.14
N GLU A 144 -7.36 -20.07 3.65
CA GLU A 144 -7.62 -20.12 2.21
C GLU A 144 -7.15 -18.82 1.54
N TYR A 145 -6.37 -18.97 0.47
CA TYR A 145 -5.82 -17.85 -0.28
C TYR A 145 -6.80 -17.40 -1.36
N LEU A 146 -7.07 -16.10 -1.37
CA LEU A 146 -7.96 -15.47 -2.32
C LEU A 146 -7.19 -14.93 -3.53
N THR A 147 -7.81 -14.97 -4.70
CA THR A 147 -7.35 -14.24 -5.88
C THR A 147 -7.80 -12.79 -5.86
N GLU A 148 -8.93 -12.49 -5.20
CA GLU A 148 -9.52 -11.17 -5.11
C GLU A 148 -10.35 -11.04 -3.82
N TYR A 149 -10.27 -9.89 -3.16
CA TYR A 149 -11.10 -9.59 -1.99
C TYR A 149 -12.52 -9.15 -2.40
N LYS A 150 -13.53 -9.87 -1.87
CA LYS A 150 -14.97 -9.59 -2.07
C LYS A 150 -15.81 -9.63 -0.79
N ASP A 151 -15.19 -9.88 0.37
CA ASP A 151 -15.92 -10.04 1.63
C ASP A 151 -16.60 -8.73 2.06
N ARG A 152 -17.86 -8.81 2.48
CA ARG A 152 -18.69 -7.67 2.89
C ARG A 152 -18.85 -7.54 4.41
N ARG A 153 -18.27 -8.45 5.19
CA ARG A 153 -18.36 -8.48 6.65
C ARG A 153 -17.35 -7.58 7.37
N TYR A 154 -16.48 -6.89 6.63
CA TYR A 154 -15.45 -6.03 7.22
C TYR A 154 -16.07 -4.93 8.09
N VAL A 155 -15.51 -4.77 9.29
CA VAL A 155 -15.88 -3.70 10.22
C VAL A 155 -14.77 -2.61 10.22
N PRO A 156 -15.09 -1.38 9.76
CA PRO A 156 -14.16 -0.25 9.75
C PRO A 156 -13.61 0.06 11.12
N ARG A 157 -12.34 0.48 11.19
CA ARG A 157 -11.66 0.78 12.47
C ARG A 157 -12.42 1.80 13.33
N THR A 158 -13.08 2.76 12.70
CA THR A 158 -13.88 3.81 13.35
C THR A 158 -15.14 3.27 14.03
N GLU A 159 -15.65 2.12 13.59
CA GLU A 159 -16.90 1.54 14.09
C GLU A 159 -16.65 0.43 15.14
N ARG A 160 -15.42 -0.07 15.25
CA ARG A 160 -15.09 -1.20 16.14
C ARG A 160 -15.35 -0.92 17.62
N ALA A 161 -15.22 0.33 18.06
CA ALA A 161 -15.52 0.71 19.45
C ALA A 161 -17.01 0.57 19.80
N LEU A 162 -17.88 0.57 18.79
CA LEU A 162 -19.33 0.44 18.93
C LEU A 162 -19.81 -1.02 18.75
N TYR A 163 -18.92 -1.90 18.31
CA TYR A 163 -19.27 -3.26 17.93
C TYR A 163 -18.98 -4.25 19.06
N THR A 164 -20.04 -4.81 19.63
CA THR A 164 -19.92 -6.00 20.49
C THR A 164 -19.79 -7.22 19.59
N ILE A 165 -18.67 -7.94 19.68
CA ILE A 165 -18.47 -9.18 18.93
C ILE A 165 -19.60 -10.16 19.34
N PRO A 166 -20.44 -10.64 18.41
CA PRO A 166 -21.50 -11.57 18.75
C PRO A 166 -20.92 -12.80 19.46
N PRO A 167 -21.52 -13.22 20.59
CA PRO A 167 -21.10 -14.43 21.30
C PRO A 167 -21.29 -15.63 20.36
N GLY A 168 -20.20 -16.10 19.77
CA GLY A 168 -20.19 -17.15 18.75
C GLY A 168 -18.93 -17.08 17.86
N LEU A 169 -18.55 -15.88 17.41
CA LEU A 169 -17.34 -15.68 16.61
C LEU A 169 -16.05 -15.84 17.47
N ALA A 170 -16.11 -15.40 18.73
CA ALA A 170 -15.04 -15.63 19.71
C ALA A 170 -14.96 -17.10 20.19
N ALA A 171 -16.08 -17.84 20.17
CA ALA A 171 -16.14 -19.23 20.64
C ALA A 171 -15.55 -20.22 19.62
N ALA A 172 -15.74 -19.96 18.32
CA ALA A 172 -15.14 -20.76 17.25
C ALA A 172 -13.60 -20.86 17.35
N ARG A 173 -12.94 -19.84 17.92
CA ARG A 173 -11.48 -19.84 18.15
C ARG A 173 -11.04 -20.75 19.30
N ARG A 174 -11.87 -20.96 20.33
CA ARG A 174 -11.54 -21.91 21.42
C ARG A 174 -11.72 -23.36 20.97
N ALA A 175 -12.70 -23.63 20.13
CA ALA A 175 -12.95 -24.97 19.61
C ALA A 175 -11.92 -25.40 18.54
N ALA A 176 -11.27 -24.45 17.85
CA ALA A 176 -10.30 -24.72 16.78
C ALA A 176 -8.82 -24.86 17.24
N GLY A 177 -8.55 -24.97 18.56
CA GLY A 177 -7.23 -25.36 19.07
C GLY A 177 -6.32 -24.20 19.47
N GLY A 178 -6.57 -23.63 20.65
CA GLY A 178 -5.65 -22.74 21.35
C GLY A 178 -4.93 -23.48 22.48
N GLY A 179 -3.89 -24.23 22.15
CA GLY A 179 -2.85 -24.63 23.11
C GLY A 179 -1.78 -23.55 23.12
N ILE A 180 -1.57 -22.93 24.28
CA ILE A 180 -0.48 -21.97 24.51
C ILE A 180 0.84 -22.74 24.36
N CYS A 181 1.66 -22.38 23.38
CA CYS A 181 3.08 -22.68 23.38
C CYS A 181 3.81 -21.34 23.38
N ASP A 182 4.47 -21.04 24.50
CA ASP A 182 5.43 -19.95 24.62
C ASP A 182 6.56 -20.11 23.59
N GLY A 183 6.89 -19.01 22.92
CA GLY A 183 8.15 -18.81 22.22
C GLY A 183 8.43 -19.70 21.01
N ASP A 184 8.08 -19.24 19.81
CA ASP A 184 8.89 -19.55 18.62
C ASP A 184 8.80 -18.42 17.59
N ARG A 185 9.92 -17.70 17.42
CA ARG A 185 10.17 -16.89 16.24
C ARG A 185 10.32 -17.85 15.07
N VAL A 186 9.45 -17.76 14.07
CA VAL A 186 9.65 -18.48 12.81
C VAL A 186 10.78 -17.79 12.05
N ALA A 187 11.99 -18.31 12.22
CA ALA A 187 13.12 -18.09 11.32
C ALA A 187 12.86 -18.81 9.98
N GLY A 188 13.44 -18.26 8.91
CA GLY A 188 13.10 -18.52 7.52
C GLY A 188 13.04 -19.99 7.09
N VAL A 189 12.01 -20.30 6.31
CA VAL A 189 11.93 -21.54 5.54
C VAL A 189 12.83 -21.40 4.31
N GLY A 190 14.02 -21.96 4.42
CA GLY A 190 14.85 -22.36 3.28
C GLY A 190 15.05 -23.86 3.34
N LYS A 191 14.34 -24.61 2.50
CA LYS A 191 14.75 -25.97 2.12
C LYS A 191 14.67 -26.10 0.61
N ALA A 192 15.85 -26.15 0.00
CA ALA A 192 16.03 -26.56 -1.39
C ALA A 192 15.66 -28.05 -1.51
N VAL A 193 14.80 -28.36 -2.47
CA VAL A 193 14.56 -29.71 -2.96
C VAL A 193 15.61 -29.97 -4.04
N ALA A 194 16.57 -30.84 -3.78
CA ALA A 194 17.46 -31.38 -4.80
C ALA A 194 16.75 -32.56 -5.47
N VAL A 195 16.42 -32.39 -6.75
CA VAL A 195 15.88 -33.44 -7.63
C VAL A 195 17.04 -34.33 -8.06
N GLY A 196 16.86 -35.65 -7.92
CA GLY A 196 17.80 -36.66 -8.37
C GLY A 196 17.99 -36.65 -9.90
N GLY A 197 19.24 -36.83 -10.33
CA GLY A 197 19.61 -37.09 -11.72
C GLY A 197 20.29 -38.45 -11.81
N ILE A 198 19.68 -39.32 -12.61
CA ILE A 198 20.18 -40.62 -13.05
C ILE A 198 21.26 -40.37 -14.12
N MET A 199 22.42 -41.03 -13.99
CA MET A 199 23.16 -41.70 -15.07
C MET A 199 24.03 -42.80 -14.48
#